data_AF-A0A7X9L8F0-F1
#
_entry.id   AF-A0A7X9L8F0-F1
#
_cell.length_a   1.000
_cell.length_b   1.000
_cell.length_c   1.000
_cell.angle_alpha   90.00
_cell.angle_beta   90.00
_cell.angle_gamma   90.00
#
_symmetry.space_group_name_H-M   'P 1'
#
loop_
_entity.id
_entity.type
_entity.pdbx_description
1 polymer ?
#
loop_
_entity_poly.entity_id
_entity_poly.type
_entity_poly.pdbx_seq_one_letter_code
_entity_poly.pdbx_strand_id
1 'polypeptide(L)'
;MHFTSEPRRGDGVVERDFAVGEIPGILWTPASASEPVPLILLGHPGGLRPMYPRLADRARRAAADGFAAATIELPGGGDRPRLAAAEEARADLRRAGLAGEPVGADIVDRLVL
;
A
#
# COMPACT_ATOMS: atom_id res chain seq x y z
N MET A 1 15.18 -1.95 -7.30
CA MET A 1 14.15 -0.90 -7.35
C MET A 1 14.39 -0.07 -8.58
N HIS A 2 13.36 0.21 -9.38
CA HIS A 2 13.44 1.12 -10.53
C HIS A 2 12.25 2.09 -10.50
N PHE A 3 12.48 3.36 -10.81
CA PHE A 3 11.39 4.34 -10.91
C PHE A 3 10.63 4.14 -12.22
N THR A 4 9.31 4.21 -12.15
CA THR A 4 8.40 4.02 -13.29
C THR A 4 7.66 5.30 -13.67
N SER A 5 7.88 6.37 -12.92
CA SER A 5 7.33 7.69 -13.21
C SER A 5 8.38 8.78 -13.05
N GLU A 6 8.19 9.88 -13.75
CA GLU A 6 8.86 11.15 -13.44
C GLU A 6 8.49 11.64 -12.03
N PRO A 7 9.37 12.43 -11.36
CA PRO A 7 9.10 12.99 -10.06
C PRO A 7 7.99 14.05 -10.12
N ARG A 8 7.00 13.89 -9.24
CA ARG A 8 5.90 14.85 -9.05
C ARG A 8 6.13 15.65 -7.77
N ARG A 9 6.13 16.98 -7.84
CA ARG A 9 6.35 17.87 -6.69
C ARG A 9 5.03 18.48 -6.23
N GLY A 10 4.79 18.46 -4.93
CA GLY A 10 3.60 19.08 -4.34
C GLY A 10 3.59 18.90 -2.83
N ASP A 11 2.98 19.85 -2.11
CA ASP A 11 2.72 19.75 -0.66
C ASP A 11 3.95 19.36 0.20
N GLY A 12 5.13 19.88 -0.15
CA GLY A 12 6.37 19.62 0.60
C GLY A 12 7.05 18.28 0.30
N VAL A 13 6.54 17.49 -0.64
CA VAL A 13 7.11 16.19 -1.04
C VAL A 13 7.44 16.10 -2.52
N VAL A 14 8.36 15.18 -2.84
CA VAL A 14 8.62 14.66 -4.19
C VAL A 14 8.12 13.22 -4.21
N GLU A 15 7.13 12.94 -5.05
CA GLU A 15 6.52 11.63 -5.24
C GLU A 15 7.04 10.96 -6.51
N ARG A 16 7.31 9.65 -6.43
CA ARG A 16 7.66 8.81 -7.58
C ARG A 16 7.09 7.41 -7.44
N ASP A 17 6.53 6.89 -8.52
CA ASP A 17 6.18 5.48 -8.62
C ASP A 17 7.45 4.67 -8.88
N PHE A 18 7.52 3.48 -8.30
CA PHE A 18 8.62 2.57 -8.50
C PHE A 18 8.10 1.12 -8.56
N ALA A 19 8.97 0.21 -9.00
CA ALA A 19 8.78 -1.21 -8.77
C ALA A 19 10.06 -1.90 -8.25
N VAL A 20 9.85 -2.96 -7.47
CA VAL A 20 10.89 -3.90 -7.03
C VAL A 20 10.53 -5.27 -7.59
N GLY A 21 11.24 -5.70 -8.64
CA GLY A 21 10.76 -6.78 -9.48
C GLY A 21 9.41 -6.37 -10.10
N GLU A 22 8.39 -7.20 -9.90
CA GLU A 22 7.02 -6.97 -10.36
C GLU A 22 6.12 -6.31 -9.30
N ILE A 23 6.68 -5.85 -8.17
CA ILE A 23 5.90 -5.28 -7.06
C ILE A 23 5.88 -3.75 -7.20
N PRO A 24 4.73 -3.13 -7.54
CA PRO A 24 4.60 -1.69 -7.62
C PRO A 24 4.66 -1.04 -6.24
N GLY A 25 5.11 0.21 -6.19
CA GLY A 25 5.16 1.02 -4.99
C GLY A 25 5.22 2.50 -5.30
N ILE A 26 5.10 3.31 -4.24
CA ILE A 26 5.19 4.77 -4.32
C ILE A 26 6.18 5.23 -3.25
N LEU A 27 7.09 6.11 -3.63
CA LEU A 27 8.06 6.75 -2.74
C LEU A 27 7.75 8.25 -2.65
N TRP A 28 7.69 8.75 -1.43
CA TRP A 28 7.63 10.18 -1.10
C TRP A 28 8.89 10.57 -0.34
N THR A 29 9.61 11.57 -0.84
CA THR A 29 10.77 12.16 -0.14
C THR A 29 10.49 13.63 0.20
N PRO A 30 11.01 14.17 1.31
CA PRO A 30 10.91 15.61 1.59
C PRO A 30 11.51 16.43 0.45
N ALA A 31 10.82 17.48 0.00
CA ALA A 31 11.25 18.28 -1.15
C ALA A 31 12.57 19.02 -0.93
N SER A 32 12.91 19.31 0.33
CA SER A 32 14.12 20.01 0.78
C SER A 32 15.25 19.09 1.24
N ALA A 33 15.09 17.76 1.17
CA ALA A 33 16.12 16.84 1.64
C ALA A 33 17.41 16.98 0.82
N SER A 34 18.48 17.44 1.47
CA SER A 34 19.84 17.53 0.91
C SER A 34 20.71 16.33 1.24
N GLU A 35 20.28 15.51 2.21
CA GLU A 35 20.96 14.32 2.68
C GLU A 35 19.96 13.15 2.79
N PRO A 36 20.43 11.89 2.84
CA PRO A 36 19.56 10.74 3.11
C PRO A 36 18.78 10.91 4.41
N VAL A 37 17.48 10.68 4.36
CA VAL A 37 16.58 10.72 5.52
C VAL A 37 16.11 9.31 5.87
N PRO A 38 15.73 9.04 7.14
CA PRO A 38 15.17 7.75 7.51
C PRO A 38 13.87 7.46 6.74
N LEU A 39 13.63 6.18 6.45
CA LEU A 39 12.50 5.72 5.64
C LEU A 39 11.45 5.04 6.53
N ILE A 40 10.19 5.44 6.36
CA ILE A 40 9.03 4.75 6.94
C ILE A 40 8.35 3.93 5.84
N LEU A 41 8.14 2.64 6.08
CA LEU A 41 7.29 1.80 5.24
C LEU A 41 5.84 1.90 5.73
N LEU A 42 4.97 2.48 4.90
CA LEU A 42 3.56 2.68 5.21
C LEU A 42 2.75 1.42 4.88
N GLY A 43 2.19 0.80 5.91
CA GLY A 43 1.16 -0.23 5.75
C GLY A 43 -0.20 0.37 5.36
N HIS A 44 -0.94 -0.36 4.53
CA HIS A 44 -2.28 0.03 4.10
C HIS A 44 -3.17 -1.21 3.92
N PRO A 45 -4.49 -1.11 4.16
CA PRO A 45 -5.41 -2.19 3.83
C PRO A 45 -5.83 -2.11 2.36
N GLY A 46 -5.87 -3.24 1.66
CA GLY A 46 -6.35 -3.30 0.28
C GLY A 46 -5.29 -2.87 -0.74
N GLY A 47 -5.74 -2.25 -1.83
CA GLY A 47 -4.88 -1.86 -2.96
C GLY A 47 -4.34 -0.43 -2.85
N LEU A 48 -3.18 -0.17 -3.47
CA LEU A 48 -2.55 1.15 -3.45
C LEU A 48 -3.46 2.26 -3.99
N ARG A 49 -4.12 2.03 -5.13
CA ARG A 49 -4.93 3.07 -5.78
C ARG A 49 -6.13 3.54 -4.93
N PRO A 50 -6.97 2.65 -4.36
CA PRO A 50 -7.98 3.05 -3.40
C PRO A 50 -7.40 3.74 -2.15
N MET A 51 -6.19 3.34 -1.73
CA MET A 51 -5.57 3.88 -0.52
C MET A 51 -4.75 5.14 -0.72
N TYR A 52 -4.54 5.55 -1.97
CA TYR A 52 -3.64 6.64 -2.33
C TYR A 52 -3.88 7.93 -1.54
N PRO A 53 -5.12 8.47 -1.39
CA PRO A 53 -5.32 9.72 -0.65
C PRO A 53 -4.82 9.63 0.80
N ARG A 54 -5.12 8.51 1.49
CA ARG A 54 -4.69 8.32 2.88
C ARG A 54 -3.18 8.10 3.01
N LEU A 55 -2.59 7.43 2.03
CA LEU A 55 -1.14 7.20 1.96
C LEU A 55 -0.38 8.51 1.73
N ALA A 56 -0.84 9.32 0.77
CA ALA A 56 -0.25 10.62 0.47
C ALA A 56 -0.31 11.56 1.68
N ASP A 57 -1.43 11.62 2.40
CA ASP A 57 -1.55 12.44 3.61
C ASP A 57 -0.58 12.00 4.72
N ARG A 58 -0.46 10.69 4.95
CA ARG A 58 0.51 10.14 5.91
C ARG A 58 1.96 10.42 5.48
N ALA A 59 2.25 10.33 4.18
CA ALA A 59 3.57 10.58 3.63
C ALA A 59 3.96 12.07 3.74
N ARG A 60 3.05 13.00 3.46
CA ARG A 60 3.25 14.44 3.69
C ARG A 60 3.55 14.74 5.16
N ARG A 61 2.79 14.13 6.07
CA ARG A 61 3.04 14.26 7.52
C ARG A 61 4.42 13.71 7.89
N ALA A 62 4.78 12.52 7.42
CA ALA A 62 6.11 11.93 7.66
C ALA A 62 7.23 12.84 7.13
N ALA A 63 7.05 13.45 5.95
CA ALA A 63 8.02 14.36 5.37
C ALA A 63 8.16 15.67 6.16
N ALA A 64 7.07 16.21 6.69
CA ALA A 64 7.12 17.36 7.61
C ALA A 64 7.91 17.04 8.89
N ASP A 65 7.87 15.78 9.34
CA ASP A 65 8.63 15.28 10.49
C ASP A 65 10.08 14.84 10.09
N GLY A 66 10.50 15.05 8.84
CA GLY A 66 11.86 14.79 8.36
C GLY A 66 12.12 13.37 7.83
N PHE A 67 11.07 12.58 7.57
CA PHE A 67 11.18 11.21 7.07
C PHE A 67 10.80 11.10 5.58
N ALA A 68 11.45 10.18 4.87
CA ALA A 68 10.88 9.66 3.63
C ALA A 68 9.82 8.61 3.97
N ALA A 69 8.85 8.41 3.09
CA ALA A 69 7.85 7.37 3.20
C ALA A 69 7.78 6.55 1.92
N ALA A 70 7.61 5.24 2.03
CA ALA A 70 7.34 4.37 0.89
C ALA A 70 6.15 3.45 1.19
N THR A 71 5.51 2.97 0.14
CA THR A 71 4.50 1.91 0.20
C THR A 71 4.70 0.95 -0.96
N ILE A 72 4.23 -0.29 -0.82
CA ILE A 72 4.22 -1.30 -1.87
C ILE A 72 2.84 -1.93 -1.97
N GLU A 73 2.52 -2.42 -3.16
CA GLU A 73 1.26 -3.12 -3.39
C GLU A 73 1.28 -4.48 -2.70
N LEU A 74 0.19 -4.79 -1.99
CA LEU A 74 0.08 -6.05 -1.24
C LEU A 74 -0.12 -7.25 -2.19
N PRO A 75 0.23 -8.48 -1.78
CA PRO A 75 -0.04 -9.66 -2.59
C PRO A 75 -1.52 -9.76 -3.02
N GLY A 76 -1.78 -10.03 -4.29
CA GLY A 76 -3.13 -10.04 -4.87
C GLY A 76 -3.81 -8.68 -5.03
N GLY A 77 -3.14 -7.57 -4.66
CA GLY A 77 -3.62 -6.20 -4.85
C GLY A 77 -3.17 -5.59 -6.17
N GLY A 78 -3.90 -4.56 -6.62
CA GLY A 78 -3.57 -3.81 -7.84
C GLY A 78 -3.42 -4.72 -9.07
N ASP A 79 -2.30 -4.57 -9.76
CA ASP A 79 -1.96 -5.38 -10.94
C ASP A 79 -1.20 -6.67 -10.59
N ARG A 80 -0.98 -6.97 -9.31
CA ARG A 80 -0.32 -8.21 -8.90
C ARG A 80 -1.26 -9.42 -9.13
N PRO A 81 -0.73 -10.61 -9.47
CA PRO A 81 -1.55 -11.80 -9.66
C PRO A 81 -2.46 -12.06 -8.47
N ARG A 82 -3.75 -12.30 -8.73
CA ARG A 82 -4.73 -12.59 -7.69
C ARG A 82 -4.42 -13.92 -7.00
N LEU A 83 -4.67 -13.96 -5.69
CA LEU A 83 -4.51 -15.15 -4.88
C LEU A 83 -5.87 -15.84 -4.74
N ALA A 84 -6.04 -16.99 -5.40
CA ALA A 84 -7.32 -17.70 -5.45
C ALA A 84 -7.90 -17.96 -4.05
N ALA A 85 -7.08 -18.47 -3.12
CA ALA A 85 -7.50 -18.74 -1.75
C ALA A 85 -7.99 -17.48 -1.00
N ALA A 86 -7.34 -16.33 -1.21
CA ALA A 86 -7.76 -15.08 -0.60
C ALA A 86 -9.05 -14.53 -1.22
N GLU A 87 -9.23 -14.69 -2.54
CA GLU A 87 -10.48 -14.30 -3.22
C GLU A 87 -11.66 -15.16 -2.78
N GLU A 88 -11.46 -16.48 -2.65
CA GLU A 88 -12.44 -17.42 -2.10
C GLU A 88 -12.78 -17.06 -0.65
N ALA A 89 -11.77 -16.82 0.19
CA ALA A 89 -11.99 -16.44 1.59
C ALA A 89 -12.73 -15.09 1.71
N ARG A 90 -12.45 -14.12 0.84
CA ARG A 90 -13.23 -12.86 0.77
C ARG A 90 -14.69 -13.11 0.37
N ALA A 91 -14.94 -14.06 -0.53
CA ALA A 91 -16.30 -14.43 -0.93
C ALA A 91 -17.05 -15.11 0.21
N ASP A 92 -16.40 -16.03 0.92
CA ASP A 92 -16.96 -16.72 2.09
C ASP A 92 -17.24 -15.74 3.23
N LEU A 93 -16.30 -14.83 3.51
CA LEU A 93 -16.47 -13.75 4.49
C LEU A 93 -17.71 -12.89 4.16
N ARG A 94 -17.88 -12.49 2.89
CA ARG A 94 -19.06 -11.72 2.46
C ARG A 94 -20.35 -12.52 2.66
N ARG A 95 -20.35 -13.82 2.35
CA ARG A 95 -21.53 -14.69 2.51
C ARG A 95 -21.93 -14.79 3.98
N ALA A 96 -20.99 -15.08 4.87
CA ALA A 96 -21.23 -15.17 6.32
C ALA A 96 -21.76 -13.83 6.86
N GLY A 97 -21.14 -12.71 6.47
CA GLY A 97 -21.59 -11.38 6.88
C GLY A 97 -23.00 -11.03 6.42
N LEU A 98 -23.39 -11.39 5.20
CA LEU A 98 -24.74 -11.18 4.68
C LEU A 98 -25.79 -12.08 5.35
N ALA A 99 -25.39 -13.29 5.76
CA ALA A 99 -26.25 -14.22 6.48
C ALA A 99 -26.36 -13.91 7.99
N GLY A 100 -25.52 -13.00 8.51
CA GLY A 100 -25.41 -12.75 9.96
C GLY A 100 -24.76 -13.91 10.72
N GLU A 101 -24.02 -14.77 10.01
CA GLU A 101 -23.36 -15.94 10.58
C GLU A 101 -21.97 -15.58 11.13
N PRO A 102 -21.47 -16.32 12.13
CA PRO A 102 -20.10 -16.18 12.60
C PRO A 102 -19.08 -16.41 11.49
N VAL A 103 -18.01 -15.62 11.48
CA VAL A 103 -16.87 -15.83 10.57
C VAL A 103 -16.04 -17.00 11.09
N GLY A 104 -15.95 -18.08 10.31
CA GLY A 104 -15.16 -19.27 10.64
C GLY A 104 -13.66 -18.97 10.70
N ALA A 105 -12.94 -19.69 11.58
CA ALA A 105 -11.48 -19.54 11.71
C ALA A 105 -10.75 -19.87 10.40
N ASP A 106 -11.25 -20.85 9.62
CA ASP A 106 -10.70 -21.20 8.31
C ASP A 106 -10.79 -20.05 7.29
N ILE A 107 -11.83 -19.21 7.38
CA ILE A 107 -11.99 -18.03 6.52
C ILE A 107 -10.93 -16.99 6.90
N VAL A 108 -10.67 -16.82 8.20
CA VAL A 108 -9.65 -15.89 8.69
C VAL A 108 -8.25 -16.36 8.31
N ASP A 109 -7.93 -17.64 8.53
CA ASP A 109 -6.62 -18.21 8.24
C ASP A 109 -6.24 -18.05 6.76
N ARG A 110 -7.19 -18.25 5.84
CA ARG A 110 -6.97 -18.03 4.40
C ARG A 110 -6.79 -16.57 4.00
N LEU A 111 -7.14 -15.62 4.87
CA LEU A 111 -6.92 -14.17 4.65
C LEU A 111 -5.60 -13.68 5.24
N VAL A 112 -4.95 -14.47 6.09
CA VAL A 112 -3.63 -14.18 6.65
C VAL A 112 -2.59 -14.89 5.78
N LEU A 113 -1.89 -14.09 4.96
CA LEU A 113 -0.86 -14.55 4.03
C LEU A 113 0.51 -14.71 4.71
#